data_AF-X1QCL1-F1
#
_entry.id   AF-X1QCL1-F1
#
_cell.length_a   1.000
_cell.length_b   1.000
_cell.length_c   1.000
_cell.angle_alpha   90.00
_cell.angle_beta   90.00
_cell.angle_gamma   90.00
#
_symmetry.space_group_name_H-M   'P 1'
#
loop_
_entity.id
_entity.type
_entity.pdbx_description
1 polymer ?
#
loop_
_entity_poly.entity_id
_entity_poly.type
_entity_poly.pdbx_seq_one_letter_code
_entity_poly.pdbx_strand_id
1 'polypeptide(L)'
;DMIAQALMELKAKGSEVIVACGGLSVDPDDVTIAGVRRAGAEIISYGAPVMPGAMFLYAMWGDIPIVGAQAAVIYHSITIFDLILPRVLAEEKICRQDIVELGHGGLCLNCEKCSFPACPFGK
;
A
#
# COMPACT_ATOMS: atom_id res chain seq x y z
N ASP A 1 14.41 -13.57 -4.46
CA ASP A 1 14.35 -14.63 -3.43
C ASP A 1 14.32 -14.10 -2.01
N MET A 2 15.26 -13.24 -1.61
CA MET A 2 15.33 -12.70 -0.23
C MET A 2 14.00 -12.10 0.28
N ILE A 3 13.31 -11.31 -0.55
CA ILE A 3 12.01 -10.70 -0.18
C ILE A 3 10.95 -11.77 0.07
N ALA A 4 10.83 -12.77 -0.81
CA ALA A 4 9.87 -13.86 -0.64
C ALA A 4 10.14 -14.66 0.63
N GLN A 5 11.42 -14.91 0.92
CA GLN A 5 11.85 -15.60 2.14
C GLN A 5 11.49 -14.80 3.40
N ALA A 6 11.77 -13.49 3.42
CA ALA A 6 11.39 -12.62 4.54
C ALA A 6 9.87 -12.59 4.76
N LEU A 7 9.08 -12.55 3.68
CA LEU A 7 7.62 -12.62 3.77
C LEU A 7 7.18 -13.96 4.40
N MET A 8 7.74 -15.09 3.98
CA MET A 8 7.47 -16.42 4.56
C MET A 8 7.81 -16.47 6.05
N GLU A 9 8.93 -15.89 6.46
CA GLU A 9 9.31 -15.82 7.87
C GLU A 9 8.37 -14.96 8.71
N LEU A 10 7.91 -13.82 8.19
CA LEU A 10 6.92 -12.96 8.87
C LEU A 10 5.58 -13.69 9.02
N LYS A 11 5.13 -14.36 7.95
CA LYS A 11 3.93 -15.19 8.00
C LYS A 11 4.05 -16.31 9.03
N ALA A 12 5.19 -17.00 9.08
CA ALA A 12 5.44 -18.07 10.05
C ALA A 12 5.46 -17.57 11.51
N LYS A 13 5.81 -16.29 11.73
CA LYS A 13 5.74 -15.62 13.04
C LYS A 13 4.33 -15.17 13.43
N GLY A 14 3.32 -15.39 12.58
CA GLY A 14 1.93 -15.03 12.85
C GLY A 14 1.61 -13.56 12.55
N SER A 15 2.32 -12.91 11.62
CA SER A 15 1.97 -11.56 11.18
C SER A 15 0.59 -11.53 10.51
N GLU A 16 -0.30 -10.69 11.03
CA GLU A 16 -1.66 -10.47 10.50
C GLU A 16 -1.69 -9.41 9.41
N VAL A 17 -0.71 -8.50 9.39
CA VAL A 17 -0.49 -7.51 8.34
C VAL A 17 1.01 -7.42 8.07
N ILE A 18 1.41 -7.32 6.80
CA ILE A 18 2.81 -7.14 6.41
C ILE A 18 2.96 -5.83 5.65
N VAL A 19 3.90 -4.99 6.09
CA VAL A 19 4.24 -3.75 5.39
C VAL A 19 5.55 -3.94 4.63
N ALA A 20 5.50 -3.80 3.31
CA ALA A 20 6.68 -3.86 2.45
C ALA A 20 7.16 -2.43 2.13
N CYS A 21 8.33 -2.06 2.63
CA CYS A 21 8.90 -0.73 2.43
C CYS A 21 9.98 -0.75 1.35
N GLY A 22 9.88 0.15 0.37
CA GLY A 22 10.88 0.31 -0.70
C GLY A 22 10.79 -0.73 -1.83
N GLY A 23 11.46 -0.47 -2.95
CA GLY A 23 11.45 -1.36 -4.12
C GLY A 23 10.10 -1.42 -4.85
N LEU A 24 9.33 -0.33 -4.80
CA LEU A 24 7.95 -0.22 -5.29
C LEU A 24 7.76 0.87 -6.36
N SER A 25 8.83 1.53 -6.77
CA SER A 25 8.88 2.52 -7.85
C SER A 25 8.82 1.82 -9.22
N VAL A 26 9.01 2.61 -10.28
CA VAL A 26 9.06 2.17 -11.67
C VAL A 26 10.45 1.73 -12.11
N ASP A 27 11.42 1.72 -11.19
CA ASP A 27 12.82 1.41 -11.49
C ASP A 27 12.98 -0.08 -11.86
N PRO A 28 13.80 -0.42 -12.88
CA PRO A 28 13.98 -1.82 -13.29
C PRO A 28 14.50 -2.75 -12.19
N ASP A 29 15.23 -2.18 -11.22
CA ASP A 29 15.82 -2.90 -10.10
C ASP A 29 14.86 -3.10 -8.93
N ASP A 30 13.63 -2.56 -9.02
CA ASP A 30 12.61 -2.69 -7.99
C ASP A 30 11.94 -4.07 -8.05
N VAL A 31 12.34 -4.91 -7.11
CA VAL A 31 11.97 -6.33 -7.08
C VAL A 31 10.98 -6.69 -5.96
N THR A 32 10.41 -5.72 -5.23
CA THR A 32 9.48 -6.00 -4.13
C THR A 32 8.21 -6.70 -4.63
N ILE A 33 7.62 -6.22 -5.73
CA ILE A 33 6.43 -6.84 -6.34
C ILE A 33 6.73 -8.26 -6.81
N ALA A 34 7.91 -8.46 -7.42
CA ALA A 34 8.36 -9.78 -7.84
C ALA A 34 8.56 -10.72 -6.64
N GLY A 35 9.10 -10.21 -5.52
CA GLY A 35 9.22 -10.94 -4.26
C GLY A 35 7.87 -11.34 -3.66
N VAL A 36 6.91 -10.42 -3.65
CA VAL A 36 5.53 -10.65 -3.17
C VAL A 36 4.82 -11.70 -4.02
N ARG A 37 4.92 -11.60 -5.36
CA ARG A 37 4.40 -12.64 -6.27
C ARG A 37 5.06 -14.01 -6.03
N ARG A 38 6.39 -14.02 -5.82
CA ARG A 38 7.16 -15.24 -5.60
C ARG A 38 6.84 -15.90 -4.25
N ALA A 39 6.42 -15.13 -3.24
CA ALA A 39 5.87 -15.67 -1.99
C ALA A 39 4.50 -16.35 -2.17
N GLY A 40 3.83 -16.15 -3.32
CA GLY A 40 2.51 -16.69 -3.60
C GLY A 40 1.36 -15.78 -3.18
N ALA A 41 1.63 -14.48 -2.95
CA ALA A 41 0.60 -13.49 -2.70
C ALA A 41 -0.03 -13.01 -4.02
N GLU A 42 -1.34 -12.75 -3.99
CA GLU A 42 -2.10 -12.18 -5.08
C GLU A 42 -1.98 -10.65 -5.08
N ILE A 43 -1.55 -10.07 -6.19
CA ILE A 43 -1.49 -8.61 -6.34
C ILE A 43 -2.88 -8.09 -6.71
N ILE A 44 -3.54 -7.41 -5.79
CA ILE A 44 -4.86 -6.80 -6.00
C ILE A 44 -4.72 -5.49 -6.76
N SER A 45 -3.78 -4.63 -6.34
CA SER A 45 -3.41 -3.44 -7.09
C SER A 45 -1.93 -3.16 -6.99
N TYR A 46 -1.37 -2.76 -8.13
CA TYR A 46 -0.11 -2.05 -8.20
C TYR A 46 -0.38 -0.74 -8.92
N GLY A 47 -0.09 0.36 -8.25
CA GLY A 47 -0.52 1.68 -8.63
C GLY A 47 -1.87 2.04 -8.00
N ALA A 48 -2.06 3.33 -7.78
CA ALA A 48 -3.32 3.94 -7.40
C ALA A 48 -3.43 5.35 -7.98
N PRO A 49 -4.63 5.82 -8.30
CA PRO A 49 -4.88 7.18 -8.77
C PRO A 49 -4.81 8.21 -7.62
N VAL A 50 -3.84 8.06 -6.72
CA VAL A 50 -3.67 8.89 -5.52
C VAL A 50 -2.26 9.45 -5.47
N MET A 51 -2.14 10.72 -5.10
CA MET A 51 -0.88 11.41 -4.89
C MET A 51 -0.94 12.17 -3.56
N PRO A 52 -0.01 11.93 -2.61
CA PRO A 52 1.24 11.17 -2.73
C PRO A 52 1.07 9.65 -2.59
N GLY A 53 1.97 8.90 -3.24
CA GLY A 53 2.02 7.43 -3.16
C GLY A 53 1.46 6.68 -4.37
N ALA A 54 1.51 7.26 -5.57
CA ALA A 54 0.90 6.69 -6.77
C ALA A 54 1.33 5.24 -7.07
N MET A 55 2.57 4.85 -6.76
CA MET A 55 3.06 3.47 -6.93
C MET A 55 2.77 2.61 -5.68
N PHE A 56 1.50 2.55 -5.30
CA PHE A 56 1.03 1.78 -4.16
C PHE A 56 0.89 0.29 -4.48
N LEU A 57 1.37 -0.57 -3.58
CA LEU A 57 1.17 -2.00 -3.67
C LEU A 57 0.13 -2.43 -2.63
N TYR A 58 -0.90 -3.12 -3.09
CA TYR A 58 -1.83 -3.85 -2.25
C TYR A 58 -1.95 -5.28 -2.75
N ALA A 59 -1.67 -6.23 -1.87
CA ALA A 59 -1.69 -7.65 -2.18
C ALA A 59 -2.28 -8.45 -1.01
N MET A 60 -2.81 -9.64 -1.31
CA MET A 60 -3.37 -10.55 -0.33
C MET A 60 -2.63 -11.89 -0.37
N TRP A 61 -2.25 -12.41 0.79
CA TRP A 61 -1.64 -13.72 0.92
C TRP A 61 -2.49 -14.65 1.79
N GLY A 62 -3.48 -15.27 1.17
CA GLY A 62 -4.60 -15.84 1.93
C GLY A 62 -5.34 -14.69 2.59
N ASP A 63 -5.43 -14.72 3.92
CA ASP A 63 -6.08 -13.66 4.71
C ASP A 63 -5.12 -12.57 5.19
N ILE A 64 -3.83 -12.63 4.84
CA ILE A 64 -2.82 -11.66 5.30
C ILE A 64 -2.63 -10.56 4.23
N PRO A 65 -3.06 -9.32 4.48
CA PRO A 65 -2.77 -8.19 3.61
C PRO A 65 -1.29 -7.81 3.64
N ILE A 66 -0.76 -7.56 2.45
CA ILE A 66 0.57 -7.00 2.22
C ILE A 66 0.38 -5.59 1.64
N VAL A 67 0.83 -4.59 2.39
CA VAL A 67 0.69 -3.18 2.07
C VAL A 67 2.05 -2.58 1.75
N GLY A 68 2.15 -1.92 0.60
CA GLY A 68 3.36 -1.22 0.19
C GLY A 68 3.47 0.17 0.79
N ALA A 69 4.57 0.45 1.48
CA ALA A 69 4.93 1.79 1.93
C ALA A 69 6.04 2.36 1.02
N GLN A 70 5.70 3.37 0.21
CA GLN A 70 6.66 4.04 -0.67
C GLN A 70 7.50 5.04 0.13
N ALA A 71 8.63 5.49 -0.42
CA ALA A 71 9.45 6.56 0.18
C ALA A 71 8.66 7.85 0.48
N ALA A 72 7.55 8.09 -0.23
CA ALA A 72 6.65 9.22 0.02
C ALA A 72 6.14 9.29 1.47
N VAL A 73 6.02 8.17 2.19
CA VAL A 73 5.58 8.16 3.60
C VAL A 73 6.57 8.85 4.55
N ILE A 74 7.81 9.05 4.12
CA ILE A 74 8.85 9.77 4.89
C ILE A 74 8.66 11.29 4.76
N TYR A 75 8.20 11.75 3.59
CA TYR A 75 8.16 13.17 3.24
C TYR A 75 6.78 13.80 3.35
N HIS A 76 5.72 12.99 3.24
CA HIS A 76 4.35 13.45 3.33
C HIS A 76 3.67 12.82 4.55
N SER A 77 3.07 13.67 5.38
CA SER A 77 2.36 13.22 6.57
C SER A 77 1.13 12.36 6.26
N ILE A 78 0.52 12.56 5.08
CA ILE A 78 -0.66 11.84 4.62
C ILE A 78 -0.42 11.37 3.18
N THR A 79 -0.62 10.07 2.96
CA THR A 79 -0.44 9.37 1.69
C THR A 79 -1.58 8.38 1.48
N ILE A 80 -1.59 7.67 0.36
CA ILE A 80 -2.49 6.52 0.17
C ILE A 80 -2.33 5.44 1.25
N PHE A 81 -1.14 5.28 1.84
CA PHE A 81 -0.95 4.33 2.94
C PHE A 81 -1.90 4.63 4.10
N ASP A 82 -2.10 5.92 4.42
CA ASP A 82 -3.00 6.39 5.48
C ASP A 82 -4.48 6.27 5.12
N LEU A 83 -4.82 6.14 3.83
CA LEU A 83 -6.18 5.83 3.37
C LEU A 83 -6.49 4.34 3.49
N ILE A 84 -5.52 3.49 3.15
CA ILE A 84 -5.72 2.04 3.04
C ILE A 84 -5.48 1.31 4.36
N LEU A 85 -4.47 1.70 5.15
CA LEU A 85 -4.14 1.01 6.39
C LEU A 85 -5.31 0.96 7.39
N PRO A 86 -6.09 2.04 7.63
CA PRO A 86 -7.24 1.94 8.53
C PRO A 86 -8.31 0.93 8.06
N ARG A 87 -8.53 0.83 6.75
CA ARG A 87 -9.46 -0.14 6.14
C ARG A 87 -8.95 -1.58 6.31
N VAL A 88 -7.65 -1.78 6.11
CA VAL A 88 -6.96 -3.06 6.37
C VAL A 88 -7.08 -3.48 7.83
N LEU A 89 -6.83 -2.55 8.76
CA LEU A 89 -6.94 -2.81 10.20
C LEU A 89 -8.38 -3.04 10.67
N ALA A 90 -9.36 -2.59 9.88
CA ALA A 90 -10.78 -2.89 10.08
C ALA A 90 -11.22 -4.22 9.42
N GLU A 91 -10.26 -5.02 8.92
CA GLU A 91 -10.50 -6.30 8.22
C GLU A 91 -11.40 -6.14 6.97
N GLU A 92 -11.41 -4.95 6.37
CA GLU A 92 -12.19 -4.67 5.18
C GLU A 92 -11.61 -5.40 3.96
N LYS A 93 -12.48 -6.04 3.18
CA LYS A 93 -12.09 -6.69 1.92
C LYS A 93 -11.96 -5.67 0.80
N ILE A 94 -10.80 -5.04 0.73
CA ILE A 94 -10.47 -4.05 -0.31
C ILE A 94 -10.19 -4.78 -1.63
N CYS A 95 -10.89 -4.42 -2.69
CA CYS A 95 -10.63 -4.89 -4.04
C CYS A 95 -9.96 -3.80 -4.89
N ARG A 96 -9.62 -4.14 -6.15
CA ARG A 96 -9.01 -3.16 -7.07
C ARG A 96 -9.92 -1.95 -7.30
N GLN A 97 -11.23 -2.15 -7.36
CA GLN A 97 -12.20 -1.09 -7.64
C GLN A 97 -12.21 -0.03 -6.53
N ASP A 98 -12.12 -0.47 -5.27
CA ASP A 98 -12.01 0.44 -4.11
C ASP A 98 -10.80 1.38 -4.23
N ILE A 99 -9.68 0.89 -4.76
CA ILE A 99 -8.46 1.69 -4.94
C ILE A 99 -8.62 2.65 -6.12
N VAL A 100 -9.32 2.24 -7.18
CA VAL A 100 -9.59 3.10 -8.34
C VAL A 100 -10.51 4.27 -7.97
N GLU A 101 -11.50 4.04 -7.12
CA GLU A 101 -12.46 5.06 -6.67
C GLU A 101 -11.81 6.20 -5.88
N LEU A 102 -10.68 5.94 -5.21
CA LEU A 102 -9.86 6.96 -4.56
C LEU A 102 -9.31 8.04 -5.51
N GLY A 103 -9.45 7.85 -6.83
CA GLY A 103 -9.08 8.85 -7.82
C GLY A 103 -9.92 10.13 -7.68
N HIS A 104 -11.18 10.00 -7.26
CA HIS A 104 -11.96 11.15 -6.82
C HIS A 104 -11.43 11.58 -5.44
N GLY A 105 -10.93 12.82 -5.38
CA GLY A 105 -10.24 13.32 -4.18
C GLY A 105 -8.82 12.76 -4.00
N GLY A 106 -8.25 12.05 -4.97
CA GLY A 106 -6.94 11.38 -4.85
C GLY A 106 -5.73 12.31 -4.74
N LEU A 107 -5.89 13.63 -4.79
CA LEU A 107 -4.79 14.59 -4.72
C LEU A 107 -4.74 15.27 -3.35
N CYS A 108 -3.65 15.06 -2.61
CA CYS A 108 -3.40 15.82 -1.38
C CYS A 108 -3.04 17.27 -1.74
N LEU A 109 -3.71 18.21 -1.08
CA LEU A 109 -3.53 19.64 -1.33
C LEU A 109 -2.28 20.23 -0.65
N ASN A 110 -1.54 19.44 0.14
CA ASN A 110 -0.37 19.87 0.89
C ASN A 110 -0.60 21.17 1.68
N CYS A 111 -1.74 21.27 2.38
CA CYS A 111 -2.12 22.43 3.16
C CYS A 111 -1.08 22.74 4.24
N GLU A 112 -0.83 24.03 4.52
CA GLU A 112 0.07 24.48 5.61
C GLU A 112 -0.34 23.90 6.97
N LYS A 113 -1.64 23.86 7.25
CA LYS A 113 -2.24 23.14 8.38
C LYS A 113 -3.08 21.98 7.86
N CYS A 114 -2.65 20.75 8.16
CA CYS A 114 -3.37 19.56 7.72
C CYS A 114 -4.75 19.46 8.42
N SER A 115 -5.79 19.18 7.63
CA SER A 115 -7.16 18.94 8.10
C SER A 115 -7.67 17.54 7.78
N PHE A 116 -6.81 16.63 7.29
CA PHE A 116 -7.16 15.22 7.13
C PHE A 116 -7.60 14.63 8.49
N PRO A 117 -8.66 13.80 8.55
CA PRO A 117 -9.47 13.26 7.44
C PRO A 117 -10.70 14.10 7.07
N ALA A 118 -10.83 15.35 7.56
CA ALA A 118 -11.96 16.23 7.25
C ALA A 118 -11.84 16.98 5.90
N CYS A 119 -10.80 16.69 5.10
CA CYS A 119 -10.63 17.24 3.76
C CYS A 119 -11.18 16.30 2.66
N PRO A 120 -11.17 16.71 1.38
CA PRO A 120 -11.58 15.86 0.25
C PRO A 120 -10.61 14.73 -0.11
N PHE A 121 -9.47 14.59 0.58
CA PHE A 121 -8.46 13.61 0.19
C PHE A 121 -8.98 12.17 0.37
N GLY A 122 -9.00 11.40 -0.73
CA GLY A 122 -9.51 10.02 -0.77
C GLY A 122 -11.03 9.89 -0.65
N LYS A 123 -11.80 10.90 -1.06
CA LYS A 123 -13.28 10.95 -1.02
C LYS A 123 -13.90 11.47 -2.31
#